data_AF-A0AAW6N833-F1
#
_entry.id   AF-A0AAW6N833-F1
#
_cell.length_a   1.000
_cell.length_b   1.000
_cell.length_c   1.000
_cell.angle_alpha   90.00
_cell.angle_beta   90.00
_cell.angle_gamma   90.00
#
_symmetry.space_group_name_H-M   'P 1'
#
loop_
_entity.id
_entity.type
_entity.pdbx_description
1 polymer ?
#
loop_
_entity_poly.entity_id
_entity_poly.type
_entity_poly.pdbx_seq_one_letter_code
_entity_poly.pdbx_strand_id
1 'polypeptide(L)'
;MRLGAVLGLALLVLGCAVADNAVDRTTMQLDGARLVLNGEITSRTPAHFIAALNANPQVQVIVPFDMAGSTDEEAVYRMGDAIRNRGLDTHLTAESEIYSGAVNLFLAGNRRTIEPGAILGVHSWADGFGEGSNYPRDAGEHAGNVAYTRAMLGSDAFYWFTLQAAPSDGIHVLTQAEITGFGLVTE
;
A
#
# COMPACT_ATOMS: atom_id res chain seq x y z
N MET A 1 -26.56 49.73 11.64
CA MET A 1 -27.20 48.44 11.30
C MET A 1 -26.15 47.51 10.71
N ARG A 2 -25.78 46.47 11.48
CA ARG A 2 -25.19 45.16 11.16
C ARG A 2 -24.22 45.04 9.95
N LEU A 3 -22.92 44.99 10.26
CA LEU A 3 -21.94 44.27 9.43
C LEU A 3 -22.23 42.76 9.54
N GLY A 4 -22.52 42.12 8.40
CA GLY A 4 -22.67 40.67 8.31
C GLY A 4 -21.31 39.98 8.32
N ALA A 5 -21.12 39.06 9.26
CA ALA A 5 -20.02 38.12 9.24
C ALA A 5 -20.29 37.06 8.17
N VAL A 6 -19.39 36.93 7.20
CA VAL A 6 -19.25 35.73 6.38
C VAL A 6 -17.95 35.07 6.85
N LEU A 7 -18.03 34.27 7.92
CA LEU A 7 -16.99 33.28 8.22
C LEU A 7 -17.30 32.06 7.35
N GLY A 8 -16.58 31.96 6.23
CA GLY A 8 -16.64 30.85 5.30
C GLY A 8 -16.13 29.55 5.94
N LEU A 9 -16.95 28.52 5.79
CA LEU A 9 -16.85 27.14 6.22
C LEU A 9 -15.64 26.42 5.60
N ALA A 10 -14.43 26.61 6.14
CA ALA A 10 -13.23 25.88 5.70
C ALA A 10 -12.98 24.56 6.48
N LEU A 11 -13.85 24.20 7.43
CA LEU A 11 -13.63 23.10 8.38
C LEU A 11 -14.28 21.76 8.01
N LEU A 12 -15.15 21.69 6.98
CA LEU A 12 -15.87 20.44 6.69
C LEU A 12 -15.13 19.44 5.80
N VAL A 13 -14.27 19.89 4.87
CA VAL A 13 -13.61 18.98 3.91
C VAL A 13 -12.50 18.16 4.60
N LEU A 14 -11.72 18.80 5.48
CA LEU A 14 -10.71 18.12 6.31
C LEU A 14 -11.34 17.09 7.27
N GLY A 15 -12.55 17.36 7.78
CA GLY A 15 -13.24 16.45 8.68
C GLY A 15 -13.66 15.13 8.02
N CYS A 16 -14.07 15.17 6.73
CA CYS A 16 -14.47 13.97 6.00
C CYS A 16 -13.28 13.05 5.69
N ALA A 17 -12.17 13.57 5.17
CA ALA A 17 -11.00 12.75 4.84
C ALA A 17 -10.35 12.10 6.08
N VAL A 18 -10.28 12.82 7.20
CA VAL A 18 -9.77 12.28 8.47
C VAL A 18 -10.70 11.21 9.04
N ALA A 19 -12.03 11.39 8.94
CA ALA A 19 -12.99 10.38 9.34
C ALA A 19 -12.90 9.13 8.45
N ASP A 20 -12.64 9.29 7.15
CA ASP A 20 -12.53 8.21 6.17
C ASP A 20 -11.35 7.28 6.45
N ASN A 21 -10.16 7.85 6.69
CA ASN A 21 -8.94 7.12 7.03
C ASN A 21 -8.99 6.46 8.43
N ALA A 22 -9.96 6.81 9.27
CA ALA A 22 -10.12 6.22 10.60
C ALA A 22 -11.09 5.01 10.62
N VAL A 23 -11.58 4.56 9.47
CA VAL A 23 -12.48 3.41 9.34
C VAL A 23 -11.69 2.13 9.10
N ASP A 24 -12.09 1.03 9.75
CA ASP A 24 -11.60 -0.30 9.42
C ASP A 24 -12.21 -0.78 8.10
N ARG A 25 -11.37 -0.91 7.08
CA ARG A 25 -11.75 -1.39 5.74
C ARG A 25 -11.09 -2.70 5.35
N THR A 26 -10.23 -3.23 6.22
CA THR A 26 -9.50 -4.46 5.97
C THR A 26 -10.17 -5.63 6.68
N THR A 27 -10.28 -6.77 5.99
CA THR A 27 -10.60 -8.05 6.64
C THR A 27 -9.37 -8.95 6.61
N MET A 28 -9.23 -9.79 7.64
CA MET A 28 -8.09 -10.69 7.81
C MET A 28 -8.62 -12.07 8.14
N GLN A 29 -8.33 -13.05 7.29
CA GLN A 29 -8.76 -14.43 7.46
C GLN A 29 -7.55 -15.33 7.62
N LEU A 30 -7.57 -16.15 8.68
CA LEU A 30 -6.58 -17.19 8.87
C LEU A 30 -6.93 -18.42 8.03
N ASP A 31 -5.97 -18.91 7.25
CA ASP A 31 -6.02 -20.18 6.55
C ASP A 31 -4.73 -20.98 6.84
N GLY A 32 -4.77 -21.79 7.90
CA GLY A 32 -3.59 -22.52 8.38
C GLY A 32 -2.44 -21.57 8.77
N ALA A 33 -1.34 -21.64 8.00
CA ALA A 33 -0.17 -20.77 8.17
C ALA A 33 -0.24 -19.48 7.33
N ARG A 34 -1.37 -19.21 6.67
CA ARG A 34 -1.58 -18.03 5.83
C ARG A 34 -2.50 -17.03 6.52
N LEU A 35 -2.18 -15.75 6.40
CA LEU A 35 -3.09 -14.66 6.73
C LEU A 35 -3.50 -13.97 5.44
N VAL A 36 -4.76 -14.17 5.04
CA VAL A 36 -5.37 -13.61 3.83
C VAL A 36 -5.94 -12.23 4.13
N LEU A 37 -5.55 -11.23 3.35
CA LEU A 37 -5.94 -9.83 3.53
C LEU A 37 -6.84 -9.38 2.39
N ASN A 38 -7.91 -8.67 2.72
CA ASN A 38 -8.80 -8.03 1.75
C ASN A 38 -9.12 -6.60 2.15
N GLY A 39 -9.52 -5.77 1.19
CA GLY A 39 -9.98 -4.41 1.38
C GLY A 39 -8.88 -3.36 1.30
N GLU A 40 -9.11 -2.21 1.91
CA GLU A 40 -8.23 -1.05 1.84
C GLU A 40 -7.47 -0.86 3.15
N ILE A 41 -6.18 -0.53 3.05
CA ILE A 41 -5.31 -0.21 4.20
C ILE A 41 -5.61 1.23 4.64
N THR A 42 -5.94 1.39 5.90
CA THR A 42 -6.17 2.70 6.53
C THR A 42 -5.26 2.86 7.74
N SER A 43 -5.29 4.02 8.38
CA SER A 43 -4.52 4.30 9.61
C SER A 43 -4.78 3.31 10.75
N ARG A 44 -5.94 2.61 10.73
CA ARG A 44 -6.33 1.61 11.73
C ARG A 44 -5.76 0.22 11.44
N THR A 45 -5.61 -0.13 10.16
CA THR A 45 -5.23 -1.48 9.72
C THR A 45 -3.96 -2.02 10.39
N PRO A 46 -2.86 -1.27 10.57
CA PRO A 46 -1.63 -1.81 11.14
C PRO A 46 -1.80 -2.35 12.56
N ALA A 47 -2.63 -1.70 13.39
CA ALA A 47 -2.86 -2.15 14.76
C ALA A 47 -3.55 -3.53 14.79
N HIS A 48 -4.57 -3.70 13.95
CA HIS A 48 -5.30 -4.97 13.82
C HIS A 48 -4.44 -6.05 13.18
N PHE A 49 -3.65 -5.70 12.16
CA PHE A 49 -2.73 -6.62 11.49
C PHE A 49 -1.68 -7.16 12.46
N ILE A 50 -1.01 -6.27 13.21
CA ILE A 50 0.02 -6.67 14.19
C ILE A 50 -0.61 -7.50 15.31
N ALA A 51 -1.80 -7.14 15.79
CA ALA A 51 -2.53 -7.92 16.78
C ALA A 51 -2.87 -9.33 16.27
N ALA A 52 -3.34 -9.45 15.02
CA ALA A 52 -3.63 -10.73 14.38
C ALA A 52 -2.38 -11.60 14.26
N LEU A 53 -1.24 -11.04 13.85
CA LEU A 53 0.03 -11.78 13.80
C LEU A 53 0.51 -12.23 15.17
N ASN A 54 0.41 -11.37 16.19
CA ASN A 54 0.81 -11.73 17.55
C ASN A 54 -0.09 -12.84 18.14
N ALA A 55 -1.39 -12.85 17.80
CA ALA A 55 -2.32 -13.88 18.21
C ALA A 55 -2.16 -15.20 17.42
N ASN A 56 -1.52 -15.16 16.25
CA ASN A 56 -1.37 -16.30 15.35
C ASN A 56 0.10 -16.52 14.96
N PRO A 57 0.96 -16.94 15.92
CA PRO A 57 2.40 -17.10 15.68
C PRO A 57 2.74 -18.20 14.65
N GLN A 58 1.78 -19.05 14.28
CA GLN A 58 1.90 -20.03 13.21
C GLN A 58 1.86 -19.42 11.79
N VAL A 59 1.45 -18.16 11.64
CA VAL A 59 1.43 -17.49 10.34
C VAL A 59 2.86 -17.36 9.82
N GLN A 60 3.07 -17.82 8.59
CA GLN A 60 4.34 -17.75 7.87
C GLN A 60 4.21 -16.96 6.57
N VAL A 61 2.99 -16.89 6.01
CA VAL A 61 2.73 -16.27 4.71
C VAL A 61 1.60 -15.26 4.83
N ILE A 62 1.82 -14.08 4.27
CA ILE A 62 0.77 -13.08 4.05
C ILE A 62 0.27 -13.22 2.62
N VAL A 63 -1.05 -13.25 2.45
CA VAL A 63 -1.69 -13.31 1.14
C VAL A 63 -2.53 -12.05 0.94
N PRO A 64 -1.96 -10.98 0.37
CA PRO A 64 -2.75 -9.88 -0.18
C PRO A 64 -3.65 -10.44 -1.30
N PHE A 65 -4.96 -10.54 -1.05
CA PHE A 65 -5.87 -11.23 -1.96
C PHE A 65 -6.66 -10.24 -2.82
N ASP A 66 -7.63 -9.53 -2.27
CA ASP A 66 -8.40 -8.51 -2.99
C ASP A 66 -8.22 -7.18 -2.28
N MET A 67 -7.28 -6.35 -2.73
CA MET A 67 -6.87 -5.14 -2.03
C MET A 67 -6.76 -3.92 -2.94
N ALA A 68 -7.60 -2.91 -2.69
CA ALA A 68 -7.61 -1.65 -3.44
C ALA A 68 -6.37 -0.76 -3.19
N GLY A 69 -5.61 -1.04 -2.12
CA GLY A 69 -4.42 -0.27 -1.77
C GLY A 69 -4.49 0.36 -0.39
N SER A 70 -4.11 1.63 -0.29
CA SER A 70 -4.02 2.35 0.98
C SER A 70 -4.48 3.80 0.85
N THR A 71 -5.10 4.32 1.91
CA THR A 71 -5.32 5.76 2.13
C THR A 71 -4.27 6.41 3.02
N ASP A 72 -3.31 5.60 3.51
CA ASP A 72 -2.26 6.00 4.43
C ASP A 72 -0.97 5.23 4.11
N GLU A 73 0.02 5.91 3.53
CA GLU A 73 1.31 5.29 3.19
C GLU A 73 2.10 4.86 4.44
N GLU A 74 1.98 5.58 5.56
CA GLU A 74 2.68 5.20 6.80
C GLU A 74 2.12 3.89 7.35
N ALA A 75 0.81 3.65 7.19
CA ALA A 75 0.20 2.38 7.53
C ALA A 75 0.82 1.22 6.73
N VAL A 76 1.07 1.41 5.43
CA VAL A 76 1.76 0.42 4.59
C VAL A 76 3.16 0.15 5.11
N TYR A 77 3.94 1.18 5.44
CA TYR A 77 5.31 1.00 5.96
C TYR A 77 5.32 0.20 7.25
N ARG A 78 4.44 0.54 8.21
CA ARG A 78 4.33 -0.17 9.50
C ARG A 78 3.96 -1.64 9.33
N MET A 79 3.06 -1.94 8.39
CA MET A 79 2.70 -3.32 8.07
C MET A 79 3.85 -4.05 7.36
N GLY A 80 4.51 -3.41 6.40
CA GLY A 80 5.65 -3.96 5.69
C GLY A 80 6.83 -4.27 6.62
N ASP A 81 7.17 -3.36 7.53
CA ASP A 81 8.18 -3.58 8.56
C ASP A 81 7.80 -4.76 9.47
N ALA A 82 6.52 -4.90 9.82
CA ALA A 82 6.05 -6.02 10.63
C ALA A 82 6.21 -7.36 9.91
N ILE A 83 5.99 -7.42 8.59
CA ILE A 83 6.21 -8.59 7.74
C ILE A 83 7.70 -8.92 7.67
N ARG A 84 8.51 -7.94 7.25
CA ARG A 84 9.94 -8.10 7.01
C ARG A 84 10.70 -8.49 8.27
N ASN A 85 10.44 -7.82 9.40
CA ASN A 85 11.12 -8.10 10.67
C ASN A 85 10.76 -9.46 11.28
N ARG A 86 9.59 -10.01 10.94
CA ARG A 86 9.17 -11.36 11.35
C ARG A 86 9.65 -12.44 10.38
N GLY A 87 10.28 -12.06 9.26
CA GLY A 87 10.71 -13.00 8.22
C GLY A 87 9.55 -13.71 7.52
N LEU A 88 8.38 -13.07 7.46
CA LEU A 88 7.21 -13.63 6.78
C LEU A 88 7.36 -13.52 5.27
N ASP A 89 6.81 -14.50 4.56
CA ASP A 89 6.74 -14.50 3.11
C ASP A 89 5.45 -13.81 2.64
N THR A 90 5.44 -13.39 1.38
CA THR A 90 4.23 -12.91 0.69
C THR A 90 3.95 -13.77 -0.53
N HIS A 91 2.67 -14.03 -0.75
CA HIS A 91 2.21 -14.88 -1.84
C HIS A 91 0.92 -14.31 -2.44
N LEU A 92 0.86 -14.28 -3.78
CA LEU A 92 -0.35 -13.94 -4.52
C LEU A 92 -0.84 -15.20 -5.23
N THR A 93 -2.11 -15.54 -5.03
CA THR A 93 -2.79 -16.64 -5.73
C THR A 93 -3.23 -16.18 -7.12
N ALA A 94 -3.65 -17.13 -7.96
CA ALA A 94 -4.10 -16.83 -9.32
C ALA A 94 -5.29 -15.86 -9.38
N GLU A 95 -6.07 -15.76 -8.30
CA GLU A 95 -7.22 -14.85 -8.15
C GLU A 95 -6.90 -13.59 -7.33
N SER A 96 -5.64 -13.41 -6.90
CA SER A 96 -5.26 -12.21 -6.17
C SER A 96 -5.22 -11.00 -7.09
N GLU A 97 -5.82 -9.90 -6.65
CA GLU A 97 -5.92 -8.63 -7.34
C GLU A 97 -5.58 -7.52 -6.34
N ILE A 98 -4.40 -6.91 -6.52
CA ILE A 98 -3.87 -5.92 -5.59
C ILE A 98 -3.43 -4.65 -6.29
N TYR A 99 -3.66 -3.53 -5.62
CA TYR A 99 -3.41 -2.21 -6.18
C TYR A 99 -2.63 -1.32 -5.23
N SER A 100 -1.89 -0.35 -5.79
CA SER A 100 -1.34 0.78 -5.04
C SER A 100 -0.51 0.34 -3.81
N GLY A 101 -0.78 0.87 -2.61
CA GLY A 101 -0.10 0.50 -1.38
C GLY A 101 -0.11 -1.00 -1.04
N ALA A 102 -1.05 -1.79 -1.56
CA ALA A 102 -1.06 -3.25 -1.37
C ALA A 102 0.06 -3.94 -2.17
N VAL A 103 0.45 -3.39 -3.34
CA VAL A 103 1.65 -3.83 -4.06
C VAL A 103 2.89 -3.58 -3.20
N ASN A 104 2.99 -2.40 -2.58
CA ASN A 104 4.10 -2.10 -1.66
C ASN A 104 4.13 -3.05 -0.46
N LEU A 105 2.97 -3.42 0.09
CA LEU A 105 2.88 -4.42 1.15
C LEU A 105 3.40 -5.80 0.69
N PHE A 106 3.06 -6.23 -0.53
CA PHE A 106 3.57 -7.47 -1.10
C PHE A 106 5.10 -7.49 -1.18
N LEU A 107 5.75 -6.35 -1.46
CA LEU A 107 7.23 -6.27 -1.52
C LEU A 107 7.93 -6.55 -0.19
N ALA A 108 7.20 -6.46 0.93
CA ALA A 108 7.75 -6.67 2.26
C ALA A 108 8.14 -8.13 2.56
N GLY A 109 7.58 -9.09 1.81
CA GLY A 109 7.86 -10.51 1.98
C GLY A 109 9.35 -10.84 1.88
N ASN A 110 9.81 -11.79 2.70
CA ASN A 110 11.17 -12.31 2.64
C ASN A 110 11.37 -13.17 1.37
N ARG A 111 10.45 -14.10 1.12
CA ARG A 111 10.20 -14.68 -0.21
C ARG A 111 8.89 -14.10 -0.76
N ARG A 112 8.88 -13.80 -2.06
CA ARG A 112 7.76 -13.19 -2.77
C ARG A 112 7.41 -14.04 -3.98
N THR A 113 6.21 -14.62 -3.98
CA THR A 113 5.77 -15.54 -5.02
C THR A 113 4.42 -15.13 -5.60
N ILE A 114 4.22 -15.49 -6.86
CA ILE A 114 3.02 -15.14 -7.62
C ILE A 114 2.56 -16.36 -8.43
N GLU A 115 1.27 -16.68 -8.38
CA GLU A 115 0.68 -17.65 -9.29
C GLU A 115 0.25 -16.98 -10.62
N PRO A 116 0.31 -17.70 -11.75
CA PRO A 116 -0.20 -17.17 -13.01
C PRO A 116 -1.69 -16.80 -12.90
N GLY A 117 -2.01 -15.54 -13.16
CA GLY A 117 -3.37 -15.00 -13.06
C GLY A 117 -3.47 -13.80 -12.11
N ALA A 118 -2.57 -13.70 -11.14
CA ALA A 118 -2.56 -12.60 -10.20
C ALA A 118 -2.37 -11.23 -10.89
N ILE A 119 -3.06 -10.21 -10.38
CA ILE A 119 -3.05 -8.84 -10.90
C ILE A 119 -2.37 -7.92 -9.89
N LEU A 120 -1.39 -7.16 -10.36
CA LEU A 120 -0.76 -6.08 -9.62
C LEU A 120 -0.92 -4.79 -10.42
N GLY A 121 -1.62 -3.81 -9.86
CA GLY A 121 -1.76 -2.49 -10.46
C GLY A 121 -1.10 -1.39 -9.64
N VAL A 122 -0.45 -0.46 -10.33
CA VAL A 122 0.26 0.67 -9.72
C VAL A 122 -0.18 1.99 -10.33
N HIS A 123 0.01 3.06 -9.57
CA HIS A 123 -0.23 4.43 -10.00
C HIS A 123 0.56 5.41 -9.12
N SER A 124 0.56 6.69 -9.51
CA SER A 124 1.07 7.81 -8.69
C SER A 124 0.16 8.08 -7.49
N TRP A 125 0.65 8.70 -6.42
CA TRP A 125 -0.20 9.20 -5.32
C TRP A 125 -0.58 10.67 -5.54
N ALA A 126 -1.52 11.17 -4.74
CA ALA A 126 -1.85 12.59 -4.65
C ALA A 126 -2.15 12.97 -3.19
N ASP A 127 -1.75 14.16 -2.75
CA ASP A 127 -1.79 14.60 -1.35
C ASP A 127 -2.73 15.80 -1.10
N GLY A 128 -3.60 16.11 -2.08
CA GLY A 128 -4.48 17.28 -2.05
C GLY A 128 -3.85 18.59 -2.54
N PHE A 129 -2.52 18.64 -2.69
CA PHE A 129 -1.82 19.75 -3.33
C PHE A 129 -1.46 19.44 -4.78
N GLY A 130 -1.16 18.18 -5.10
CA GLY A 130 -0.95 17.75 -6.47
C GLY A 130 -0.71 16.25 -6.63
N GLU A 131 -0.49 15.86 -7.88
CA GLU A 131 0.01 14.52 -8.25
C GLU A 131 1.47 14.37 -7.85
N GLY A 132 1.82 13.24 -7.24
CA GLY A 132 3.19 12.90 -6.86
C GLY A 132 4.16 12.95 -8.04
N SER A 133 3.71 12.62 -9.25
CA SER A 133 4.52 12.73 -10.47
C SER A 133 4.90 14.16 -10.87
N ASN A 134 4.20 15.17 -10.35
CA ASN A 134 4.49 16.58 -10.59
C ASN A 134 5.47 17.20 -9.58
N TYR A 135 5.77 16.50 -8.48
CA TYR A 135 6.73 16.98 -7.49
C TYR A 135 8.17 16.91 -8.03
N PRO A 136 9.04 17.86 -7.67
CA PRO A 136 10.46 17.76 -7.97
C PRO A 136 11.04 16.46 -7.40
N ARG A 137 11.97 15.82 -8.11
CA ARG A 137 12.54 14.53 -7.70
C ARG A 137 13.20 14.56 -6.31
N ASP A 138 13.70 15.70 -5.88
CA ASP A 138 14.33 15.93 -4.57
C ASP A 138 13.35 16.42 -3.48
N ALA A 139 12.04 16.47 -3.79
CA ALA A 139 11.01 16.82 -2.84
C ALA A 139 10.91 15.80 -1.69
N GLY A 140 10.64 16.30 -0.48
CA GLY A 140 10.66 15.49 0.74
C GLY A 140 9.54 14.46 0.81
N GLU A 141 8.45 14.70 0.09
CA GLU A 141 7.26 13.86 -0.05
C GLU A 141 7.61 12.48 -0.64
N HIS A 142 8.67 12.39 -1.44
CA HIS A 142 9.16 11.14 -2.00
C HIS A 142 9.94 10.28 -0.99
N ALA A 143 10.46 10.87 0.09
CA ALA A 143 11.51 10.26 0.91
C ALA A 143 11.07 8.93 1.54
N GLY A 144 9.84 8.84 2.04
CA GLY A 144 9.29 7.63 2.66
C GLY A 144 9.21 6.47 1.66
N ASN A 145 8.60 6.71 0.50
CA ASN A 145 8.43 5.69 -0.52
C ASN A 145 9.76 5.25 -1.15
N VAL A 146 10.68 6.19 -1.37
CA VAL A 146 12.05 5.91 -1.82
C VAL A 146 12.77 5.03 -0.82
N ALA A 147 12.71 5.36 0.47
CA ALA A 147 13.35 4.57 1.52
C ALA A 147 12.74 3.17 1.63
N TYR A 148 11.42 3.08 1.64
CA TYR A 148 10.70 1.81 1.72
C TYR A 148 11.02 0.89 0.54
N THR A 149 10.89 1.40 -0.69
CA THR A 149 11.15 0.61 -1.90
C THR A 149 12.60 0.13 -1.94
N ARG A 150 13.57 1.00 -1.56
CA ARG A 150 14.98 0.61 -1.46
C ARG A 150 15.21 -0.45 -0.40
N ALA A 151 14.53 -0.39 0.75
CA ALA A 151 14.63 -1.41 1.78
C ALA A 151 14.10 -2.78 1.30
N MET A 152 13.03 -2.79 0.50
CA MET A 152 12.39 -4.04 0.05
C MET A 152 13.02 -4.65 -1.20
N LEU A 153 13.51 -3.83 -2.12
CA LEU A 153 14.03 -4.25 -3.43
C LEU A 153 15.54 -4.02 -3.62
N GLY A 154 16.19 -3.29 -2.73
CA GLY A 154 17.58 -2.83 -2.92
C GLY A 154 17.72 -1.65 -3.90
N SER A 155 16.62 -1.17 -4.47
CA SER A 155 16.56 -0.06 -5.42
C SER A 155 15.25 0.72 -5.24
N ASP A 156 15.25 2.01 -5.59
CA ASP A 156 14.05 2.86 -5.63
C ASP A 156 13.47 3.00 -7.05
N ALA A 157 14.05 2.31 -8.04
CA ALA A 157 13.64 2.43 -9.44
C ALA A 157 12.16 2.09 -9.65
N PHE A 158 11.63 1.11 -8.91
CA PHE A 158 10.22 0.74 -9.00
C PHE A 158 9.30 1.88 -8.55
N TYR A 159 9.64 2.59 -7.48
CA TYR A 159 8.86 3.75 -7.03
C TYR A 159 8.80 4.84 -8.11
N TRP A 160 9.95 5.18 -8.70
CA TRP A 160 9.99 6.19 -9.76
C TRP A 160 9.20 5.76 -11.01
N PHE A 161 9.17 4.46 -11.29
CA PHE A 161 8.34 3.90 -12.34
C PHE A 161 6.84 4.07 -12.01
N THR A 162 6.39 3.79 -10.78
CA THR A 162 4.95 3.87 -10.46
C THR A 162 4.39 5.28 -10.66
N LEU A 163 5.18 6.33 -10.35
CA LEU A 163 4.78 7.72 -10.58
C LEU A 163 4.51 8.04 -12.05
N GLN A 164 5.19 7.36 -12.97
CA GLN A 164 5.05 7.61 -14.42
C GLN A 164 4.08 6.62 -15.10
N ALA A 165 3.79 5.50 -14.46
CA ALA A 165 2.99 4.42 -15.04
C ALA A 165 1.51 4.83 -15.22
N ALA A 166 0.94 5.50 -14.22
CA ALA A 166 -0.42 6.05 -14.26
C ALA A 166 -0.58 7.24 -13.29
N PRO A 167 -1.47 8.21 -13.58
CA PRO A 167 -1.85 9.25 -12.61
C PRO A 167 -2.62 8.66 -11.42
N SER A 168 -2.82 9.43 -10.36
CA SER A 168 -3.45 8.94 -9.13
C SER A 168 -4.90 8.44 -9.27
N ASP A 169 -5.60 8.86 -10.31
CA ASP A 169 -6.95 8.40 -10.68
C ASP A 169 -6.96 7.32 -11.77
N GLY A 170 -5.80 6.82 -12.16
CA GLY A 170 -5.61 5.74 -13.14
C GLY A 170 -4.98 4.48 -12.53
N ILE A 171 -4.88 3.42 -13.33
CA ILE A 171 -4.20 2.18 -12.94
C ILE A 171 -3.37 1.68 -14.12
N HIS A 172 -2.09 1.40 -13.87
CA HIS A 172 -1.25 0.61 -14.76
C HIS A 172 -1.11 -0.80 -14.21
N VAL A 173 -1.68 -1.78 -14.90
CA VAL A 173 -1.49 -3.20 -14.56
C VAL A 173 -0.12 -3.64 -15.04
N LEU A 174 0.70 -4.14 -14.12
CA LEU A 174 2.06 -4.56 -14.40
C LEU A 174 2.08 -5.75 -15.36
N THR A 175 2.96 -5.67 -16.35
CA THR A 175 3.31 -6.80 -17.21
C THR A 175 4.25 -7.76 -16.49
N GLN A 176 4.29 -9.02 -16.94
CA GLN A 176 5.26 -10.00 -16.43
C GLN A 176 6.71 -9.50 -16.58
N ALA A 177 7.01 -8.78 -17.67
CA ALA A 177 8.34 -8.23 -17.92
C ALA A 177 8.71 -7.15 -16.89
N GLU A 178 7.76 -6.33 -16.45
CA GLU A 178 7.97 -5.33 -15.39
C GLU A 178 8.11 -5.99 -14.03
N ILE A 179 7.25 -6.97 -13.69
CA ILE A 179 7.32 -7.73 -12.45
C ILE A 179 8.72 -8.36 -12.28
N THR A 180 9.22 -9.02 -13.34
CA THR A 180 10.55 -9.61 -13.35
C THR A 180 11.65 -8.55 -13.40
N GLY A 181 11.49 -7.51 -14.22
CA GLY A 181 12.49 -6.46 -14.43
C GLY A 181 12.78 -5.63 -13.18
N PHE A 182 11.78 -5.41 -12.32
CA PHE A 182 11.93 -4.74 -11.03
C PHE A 182 12.24 -5.70 -9.86
N GLY A 183 12.28 -7.02 -10.11
CA GLY A 183 12.57 -8.01 -9.06
C GLY A 183 11.48 -8.10 -7.99
N LEU A 184 10.21 -7.90 -8.36
CA LEU A 184 9.10 -7.93 -7.40
C LEU A 184 8.86 -9.35 -6.85
N VAL A 185 9.22 -10.37 -7.63
CA VAL A 185 9.19 -11.78 -7.24
C VAL A 185 10.60 -12.31 -7.00
N THR A 186 10.73 -13.25 -6.08
CA THR A 186 12.02 -13.89 -5.77
C THR A 186 12.06 -15.36 -6.17
N GLU A 187 10.92 -15.95 -6.52
CA GLU A 187 10.78 -17.34 -6.98
C GLU A 187 9.73 -17.47 -8.08
#